data_AF-A0A7C6BIF2-F1
#
_entry.id   AF-A0A7C6BIF2-F1
#
_cell.length_a   1.000
_cell.length_b   1.000
_cell.length_c   1.000
_cell.angle_alpha   90.00
_cell.angle_beta   90.00
_cell.angle_gamma   90.00
#
_symmetry.space_group_name_H-M   'P 1'
#
loop_
_entity.id
_entity.type
_entity.pdbx_description
1 polymer ?
#
loop_
_entity_poly.entity_id
_entity_poly.type
_entity_poly.pdbx_seq_one_letter_code
_entity_poly.pdbx_strand_id
1 'polypeptide(L)'
;MFKPAQIILLGYITVILLGSLILMLPAMTAPGKDLTFIDAVFTSTSAICVTGLTVVDTATFFSFWGQIVILVLIQCGGLGYMTLTTLIAIGLGRRIEYRDRLALKETFSLETPGGVV
;
A
#
# COMPACT_ATOMS: atom_id res chain seq x y z
N MET A 1 16.54 2.78 17.68
CA MET A 1 16.78 2.82 16.21
C MET A 1 15.83 1.85 15.56
N PHE A 2 14.81 2.32 14.82
CA PHE A 2 13.87 1.43 14.14
C PHE A 2 14.61 0.65 13.04
N LYS A 3 14.43 -0.68 13.01
CA LYS A 3 14.98 -1.53 11.95
C LYS A 3 14.26 -1.25 10.62
N PRO A 4 14.91 -1.39 9.47
CA PRO A 4 14.29 -1.15 8.16
C PRO A 4 12.98 -1.94 7.99
N ALA A 5 12.95 -3.21 8.42
CA ALA A 5 11.74 -4.03 8.42
C ALA A 5 10.58 -3.45 9.26
N GLN A 6 10.86 -2.80 10.39
CA GLN A 6 9.82 -2.18 11.22
C GLN A 6 9.20 -0.95 10.56
N ILE A 7 10.00 -0.18 9.80
CA ILE A 7 9.53 1.00 9.06
C ILE A 7 8.58 0.55 7.94
N ILE A 8 8.92 -0.52 7.23
CA ILE A 8 8.07 -1.11 6.19
C ILE A 8 6.76 -1.61 6.79
N LEU A 9 6.83 -2.40 7.87
CA LEU A 9 5.65 -2.93 8.54
C LEU A 9 4.70 -1.81 9.00
N LEU A 10 5.24 -0.77 9.66
CA LEU A 10 4.45 0.37 10.13
C LEU A 10 3.81 1.13 8.95
N GLY A 11 4.53 1.24 7.84
CA GLY A 11 4.03 1.82 6.59
C GLY A 11 2.82 1.07 6.04
N TYR A 12 2.93 -0.25 5.88
CA TYR A 12 1.80 -1.09 5.43
C TYR A 12 0.61 -0.98 6.37
N ILE A 13 0.81 -1.07 7.68
CA ILE A 13 -0.26 -0.93 8.67
C ILE A 13 -0.97 0.42 8.52
N THR A 14 -0.21 1.49 8.33
CA THR A 14 -0.78 2.84 8.17
C THR A 14 -1.65 2.94 6.92
N VAL A 15 -1.19 2.41 5.78
CA VAL A 15 -1.97 2.43 4.54
C VAL A 15 -3.19 1.53 4.63
N ILE A 16 -3.09 0.37 5.29
CA ILE A 16 -4.23 -0.54 5.51
C ILE A 16 -5.31 0.14 6.36
N LEU A 17 -4.92 0.81 7.44
CA LEU A 17 -5.87 1.51 8.31
C LEU A 17 -6.50 2.71 7.62
N LEU A 18 -5.74 3.47 6.84
CA LEU A 18 -6.30 4.57 6.05
C LEU A 18 -7.24 4.05 4.96
N GLY A 19 -6.85 2.99 4.25
CA GLY A 19 -7.66 2.35 3.24
C GLY A 19 -8.98 1.83 3.81
N SER A 20 -8.95 1.13 4.94
CA SER A 20 -10.15 0.61 5.60
C SER A 20 -11.09 1.71 6.08
N LEU A 21 -10.54 2.79 6.66
CA LEU A 21 -11.35 3.95 7.08
C LEU A 21 -12.01 4.63 5.88
N ILE A 22 -11.29 4.78 4.76
CA ILE A 22 -11.84 5.35 3.52
C ILE A 22 -12.95 4.45 2.96
N LEU A 23 -12.72 3.13 2.91
CA LEU A 23 -13.68 2.15 2.39
C LEU A 23 -14.96 2.05 3.22
N MET A 24 -14.92 2.41 4.51
CA MET A 24 -16.10 2.46 5.38
C MET A 24 -17.00 3.69 5.16
N LEU A 25 -16.57 4.69 4.37
CA LEU A 25 -17.46 5.82 4.09
C LEU A 25 -18.70 5.35 3.30
N PRO A 26 -19.88 5.92 3.58
CA PRO A 26 -21.13 5.53 2.90
C PRO A 26 -21.13 5.81 1.39
N ALA A 27 -20.21 6.66 0.91
CA ALA A 27 -20.03 6.91 -0.51
C ALA A 27 -19.28 5.77 -1.25
N MET A 28 -18.60 4.88 -0.52
CA MET A 28 -17.78 3.81 -1.09
C MET A 28 -18.55 2.51 -1.27
N THR A 29 -19.69 2.33 -0.60
CA THR A 29 -20.56 1.17 -0.74
C THR A 29 -21.79 1.48 -1.59
N ALA A 30 -22.41 0.44 -2.15
CA ALA A 30 -23.67 0.58 -2.85
C ALA A 30 -24.80 0.98 -1.88
N PRO A 31 -25.87 1.65 -2.35
CA PRO A 31 -26.98 2.09 -1.50
C PRO A 31 -27.59 0.92 -0.71
N GLY A 32 -27.73 1.09 0.60
CA GLY A 32 -28.31 0.07 1.49
C GLY A 32 -27.36 -1.07 1.87
N LYS A 33 -26.06 -0.96 1.56
CA LYS A 33 -25.03 -1.90 2.01
C LYS A 33 -24.05 -1.20 2.96
N ASP A 34 -23.89 -1.78 4.14
CA ASP A 34 -22.93 -1.32 5.13
C ASP A 34 -21.74 -2.28 5.21
N LEU A 35 -20.54 -1.74 5.15
CA LEU A 35 -19.30 -2.51 5.27
C LEU A 35 -18.90 -2.58 6.74
N THR A 36 -18.70 -3.79 7.27
CA THR A 36 -18.18 -3.93 8.64
C THR A 36 -16.71 -3.53 8.69
N PHE A 37 -16.23 -3.06 9.85
CA PHE A 37 -14.82 -2.67 10.01
C PHE A 37 -13.85 -3.84 9.73
N ILE A 38 -14.22 -5.06 10.13
CA ILE A 38 -13.43 -6.27 9.85
C ILE A 38 -13.29 -6.49 8.34
N ASP A 39 -14.39 -6.37 7.59
CA ASP A 39 -14.39 -6.59 6.14
C ASP A 39 -13.63 -5.49 5.41
N ALA A 40 -13.69 -4.26 5.92
CA ALA A 40 -12.93 -3.13 5.40
C ALA A 40 -11.42 -3.34 5.56
N VAL A 41 -10.97 -3.77 6.74
CA VAL A 41 -9.56 -4.07 7.01
C VAL A 41 -9.10 -5.26 6.17
N PHE A 42 -9.92 -6.31 6.06
CA PHE A 42 -9.59 -7.46 5.22
C PHE A 42 -9.45 -7.07 3.75
N THR A 43 -10.44 -6.35 3.22
CA THR A 43 -10.44 -5.89 1.81
C THR A 43 -9.25 -4.99 1.54
N SER A 44 -8.95 -4.04 2.44
CA SER A 44 -7.79 -3.15 2.28
C SER A 44 -6.46 -3.91 2.35
N THR A 45 -6.34 -4.92 3.22
CA THR A 45 -5.13 -5.75 3.34
C THR A 45 -4.94 -6.62 2.10
N SER A 46 -6.02 -7.22 1.60
CA SER A 46 -5.99 -8.04 0.40
C SER A 46 -5.60 -7.22 -0.84
N ALA A 47 -6.17 -6.02 -0.98
CA ALA A 47 -5.87 -5.11 -2.07
C ALA A 47 -4.39 -4.67 -2.07
N ILE A 48 -3.86 -4.19 -0.93
CA ILE A 48 -2.48 -3.71 -0.86
C ILE A 48 -1.43 -4.83 -0.94
N CYS A 49 -1.76 -6.04 -0.51
CA CYS A 49 -0.89 -7.20 -0.68
C CYS A 49 -1.07 -7.88 -2.04
N VAL A 50 -2.00 -7.39 -2.87
CA VAL A 50 -2.31 -7.92 -4.20
C VAL A 50 -2.63 -9.44 -4.16
N THR A 51 -3.30 -9.90 -3.10
CA THR A 51 -3.63 -11.32 -2.92
C THR A 51 -4.90 -11.74 -3.67
N GLY A 52 -5.83 -10.80 -3.89
CA GLY A 52 -7.06 -11.03 -4.66
C GLY A 52 -8.19 -11.72 -3.88
N LEU A 53 -8.11 -11.81 -2.56
CA LEU A 53 -9.18 -12.35 -1.72
C LEU A 53 -10.24 -11.29 -1.39
N THR A 54 -11.51 -11.65 -1.42
CA THR A 54 -12.62 -10.73 -1.16
C THR A 54 -13.62 -11.38 -0.21
N VAL A 55 -14.09 -10.65 0.81
CA VAL A 55 -15.15 -11.11 1.74
C VAL A 55 -16.54 -10.84 1.18
N VAL A 56 -16.65 -9.77 0.40
CA VAL A 56 -17.86 -9.34 -0.30
C VAL A 56 -17.54 -9.16 -1.77
N ASP A 57 -18.52 -9.40 -2.64
CA ASP A 57 -18.34 -9.25 -4.08
C ASP A 57 -17.99 -7.80 -4.45
N THR A 58 -16.78 -7.59 -4.96
CA THR A 58 -16.25 -6.24 -5.19
C THR A 58 -17.00 -5.51 -6.29
N ALA A 59 -17.53 -6.25 -7.28
CA ALA A 59 -18.21 -5.68 -8.44
C ALA A 59 -19.59 -5.10 -8.07
N THR A 60 -20.31 -5.74 -7.15
CA THR A 60 -21.68 -5.34 -6.78
C THR A 60 -21.81 -4.70 -5.41
N PHE A 61 -20.83 -4.86 -4.52
CA PHE A 61 -20.88 -4.30 -3.17
C PHE A 61 -20.37 -2.86 -3.10
N PHE A 62 -19.27 -2.57 -3.78
CA PHE A 62 -18.66 -1.23 -3.78
C PHE A 62 -19.27 -0.35 -4.87
N SER A 63 -19.37 0.94 -4.56
CA SER A 63 -19.67 1.96 -5.55
C SER A 63 -18.50 2.14 -6.52
N PHE A 64 -18.72 2.89 -7.60
CA PHE A 64 -17.66 3.28 -8.52
C PHE A 64 -16.46 3.92 -7.79
N TRP A 65 -16.73 4.75 -6.78
CA TRP A 65 -15.68 5.38 -5.96
C TRP A 65 -14.94 4.37 -5.08
N GLY A 66 -15.65 3.42 -4.49
CA GLY A 66 -15.03 2.34 -3.71
C GLY A 66 -14.10 1.47 -4.57
N GLN A 67 -14.51 1.16 -5.80
CA GLN A 67 -13.68 0.41 -6.75
C GLN A 67 -12.41 1.18 -7.13
N ILE A 68 -12.48 2.50 -7.32
CA ILE A 68 -11.29 3.34 -7.55
C ILE A 68 -10.32 3.24 -6.37
N VAL A 69 -10.81 3.33 -5.13
CA VAL A 69 -9.95 3.22 -3.94
C VAL A 69 -9.26 1.86 -3.88
N ILE A 70 -9.98 0.77 -4.17
CA ILE A 70 -9.41 -0.58 -4.22
C ILE A 70 -8.33 -0.67 -5.30
N LEU A 71 -8.56 -0.12 -6.49
CA LEU A 71 -7.55 -0.08 -7.56
C LEU A 71 -6.30 0.69 -7.16
N VAL A 72 -6.46 1.84 -6.47
CA VAL A 72 -5.32 2.61 -5.95
C VAL A 72 -4.54 1.80 -4.91
N LEU A 73 -5.23 1.10 -3.99
CA LEU A 73 -4.58 0.23 -3.02
C LEU A 73 -3.81 -0.92 -3.69
N ILE A 74 -4.38 -1.54 -4.72
CA ILE A 74 -3.70 -2.56 -5.54
C ILE A 74 -2.46 -1.98 -6.21
N GLN A 75 -2.55 -0.78 -6.78
CA GLN A 75 -1.42 -0.16 -7.47
C GLN A 75 -0.30 0.23 -6.49
N CYS A 76 -0.66 0.77 -5.32
CA CYS A 76 0.28 1.05 -4.24
C CYS A 76 0.96 -0.23 -3.74
N GLY A 77 0.21 -1.32 -3.64
CA GLY A 77 0.70 -2.64 -3.30
C GLY A 77 1.69 -3.21 -4.32
N GLY A 78 1.30 -3.23 -5.59
CA GLY A 78 2.04 -3.80 -6.69
C GLY A 78 3.33 -3.05 -7.04
N LEU A 79 3.40 -1.74 -6.78
CA LEU A 79 4.66 -0.98 -6.89
C LEU A 79 5.62 -1.26 -5.72
N GLY A 80 5.10 -1.77 -4.60
CA GLY A 80 5.85 -2.00 -3.36
C GLY A 80 6.01 -0.72 -2.53
N TYR A 81 5.97 -0.87 -1.20
CA TYR A 81 6.06 0.25 -0.25
C TYR A 81 7.30 1.13 -0.46
N MET A 82 8.46 0.52 -0.75
CA MET A 82 9.71 1.26 -0.97
C MET A 82 9.68 2.13 -2.22
N THR A 83 9.11 1.63 -3.31
CA THR A 83 9.00 2.40 -4.56
C THR A 83 8.06 3.58 -4.36
N LEU A 84 6.93 3.37 -3.67
CA LEU A 84 5.98 4.44 -3.36
C LEU A 84 6.61 5.53 -2.47
N THR A 85 7.29 5.14 -1.39
CA THR A 85 7.98 6.11 -0.50
C THR A 85 9.08 6.87 -1.23
N THR A 86 9.84 6.20 -2.10
CA THR A 86 10.90 6.84 -2.89
C THR A 86 10.32 7.84 -3.89
N LEU A 87 9.23 7.49 -4.59
CA LEU A 87 8.56 8.40 -5.54
C LEU A 87 7.94 9.62 -4.84
N ILE A 88 7.32 9.43 -3.67
CA ILE A 88 6.80 10.52 -2.85
C ILE A 88 7.95 11.43 -2.39
N ALA A 89 9.07 10.87 -1.91
CA ALA A 89 10.23 11.65 -1.48
C ALA A 89 10.81 12.49 -2.63
N ILE A 90 10.94 11.91 -3.83
CA ILE A 90 11.41 12.61 -5.04
C ILE A 90 10.40 13.70 -5.45
N GLY A 91 9.10 13.42 -5.43
CA GLY A 91 8.04 14.37 -5.78
C GLY A 91 7.94 15.56 -4.83
N LEU A 92 8.26 15.37 -3.55
CA LEU A 92 8.37 16.45 -2.55
C LEU A 92 9.72 17.20 -2.58
N GLY A 93 10.62 16.88 -3.51
CA GLY A 93 11.92 17.53 -3.63
C GLY A 93 12.90 17.19 -2.49
N ARG A 94 12.62 16.14 -1.69
CA ARG A 94 13.56 15.66 -0.68
C ARG A 94 14.66 14.84 -1.36
N ARG A 95 15.92 15.21 -1.13
CA ARG A 95 17.07 14.43 -1.60
C ARG A 95 17.00 13.04 -0.98
N ILE A 96 17.08 12.01 -1.82
CA ILE A 96 17.14 10.61 -1.42
C ILE A 96 18.28 10.45 -0.41
N GLU A 97 17.95 10.20 0.86
CA GLU A 97 18.92 10.08 1.95
C GLU A 97 19.61 8.71 1.86
N TYR A 98 20.85 8.58 2.36
CA TYR A 98 21.66 7.35 2.25
C TYR A 98 20.94 6.07 2.72
N ARG A 99 19.97 6.22 3.63
CA ARG A 99 19.18 5.12 4.21
C ARG A 99 18.17 4.54 3.20
N ASP A 100 17.58 5.38 2.35
CA ASP A 100 16.68 4.93 1.28
C ASP A 100 17.46 4.14 0.22
N ARG A 101 18.71 4.55 -0.05
CA ARG A 101 19.63 3.81 -0.95
C ARG A 101 20.01 2.43 -0.40
N LEU A 102 20.20 2.31 0.91
CA LEU A 102 20.50 1.03 1.58
C LEU A 102 19.30 0.08 1.55
N ALA A 103 18.10 0.60 1.79
CA ALA A 103 16.86 -0.17 1.76
C ALA A 103 16.52 -0.66 0.34
N LEU A 104 16.77 0.19 -0.68
CA LEU A 104 16.71 -0.21 -2.10
C LEU A 104 17.74 -1.31 -2.42
N LYS A 105 18.99 -1.20 -1.94
CA LYS A 105 20.01 -2.24 -2.14
C LYS A 105 19.60 -3.60 -1.57
N GLU A 106 18.99 -3.60 -0.40
CA GLU A 106 18.53 -4.80 0.30
C GLU A 106 17.32 -5.45 -0.41
N THR A 107 16.45 -4.64 -1.00
CA THR A 107 15.25 -5.12 -1.74
C THR A 107 15.58 -5.60 -3.15
N PHE A 108 16.58 -5.00 -3.81
CA PHE A 108 17.00 -5.37 -5.17
C PHE A 108 18.10 -6.44 -5.20
N SER A 109 18.52 -7.01 -4.06
CA SER A 109 19.64 -7.96 -3.97
C SER A 109 20.84 -7.55 -4.84
N LEU A 110 21.19 -6.25 -4.82
CA LEU A 110 22.39 -5.78 -5.53
C LEU A 110 23.62 -6.21 -4.71
N GLU A 111 23.97 -7.49 -4.81
CA GLU A 111 25.25 -8.01 -4.37
C GLU A 111 26.36 -7.37 -5.22
N THR A 112 27.08 -6.47 -4.55
CA THR A 112 28.48 -6.12 -4.78
C THR A 112 28.76 -4.99 -5.80
N PRO A 113 29.56 -3.98 -5.40
CA PRO A 113 30.20 -3.05 -6.32
C PRO A 113 31.25 -3.82 -7.12
N GLY A 114 31.00 -4.03 -8.41
CA GLY A 114 32.04 -4.34 -9.38
C GLY A 114 33.00 -3.16 -9.43
N GLY A 115 34.14 -3.30 -8.77
CA GLY A 115 35.27 -2.40 -8.93
C GLY A 115 35.65 -2.34 -10.40
N VAL A 116 35.69 -1.12 -10.92
CA VAL A 116 36.33 -0.83 -12.20
C VAL A 116 37.84 -0.91 -11.96
N VAL A 117 38.44 -2.00 -12.42
CA VAL A 117 39.79 -2.04 -12.99
C VAL A 117 39.69 -2.68 -14.37
#